data_AF-A0A235J4E0-F1
#
_entry.id   AF-A0A235J4E0-F1
#
_cell.length_a   1.000
_cell.length_b   1.000
_cell.length_c   1.000
_cell.angle_alpha   90.00
_cell.angle_beta   90.00
_cell.angle_gamma   90.00
#
_symmetry.space_group_name_H-M   'P 1'
#
loop_
_entity.id
_entity.type
_entity.pdbx_description
1 polymer ?
#
loop_
_entity_poly.entity_id
_entity_poly.type
_entity_poly.pdbx_seq_one_letter_code
_entity_poly.pdbx_strand_id
1 'polypeptide(L)'
;MGITGTFLQHNQVFKFDGGKSWSLIVDGIEIDVEYKKAVSYAHQHFAKQLCDKQGQLFGQSIGVAGWLYPGSVVRHVAFTKETRFEEKPQLAFALLYALVACHYFVLRSHTKLEDTQYALVIPEVVDLEIYAQEYWNLGNLDYKDFHVSSLGDAALRFLTCETIIELATPDQVKRCQVMLFGTVIWSKQQRTRIEIAVVEATEIIDFIYKLSRLCFPERKIIKYKNKNLIISDVFTGAIADNLVKGFPWWANLYKIFKNKSLLKLITNDGVYKMIQNSEWNLESQKLFIKACHEALKKIYAKIYGRTKEGQYAQIERENIRILSQLGRCTNAENFRKFIAEFWGRAGQLYILEKHWEELLPLTSGIMDWKVARDLTFIALASYPKSNMVEKQILEISDSNSE
;
A
#
# COMPACT_ATOMS: atom_id res chain seq x y z
N MET A 1 -19.36 -0.02 -4.30
CA MET A 1 -18.45 -0.29 -5.43
C MET A 1 -17.67 -1.60 -5.29
N GLY A 2 -17.12 -1.93 -4.12
CA GLY A 2 -16.34 -3.16 -3.89
C GLY A 2 -17.07 -4.46 -4.23
N ILE A 3 -18.32 -4.63 -3.75
CA ILE A 3 -19.15 -5.83 -4.03
C ILE A 3 -19.32 -6.10 -5.53
N THR A 4 -19.71 -5.08 -6.31
CA THR A 4 -19.87 -5.18 -7.77
C THR A 4 -18.54 -5.33 -8.50
N GLY A 5 -17.45 -5.00 -7.84
CA GLY A 5 -16.09 -5.17 -8.32
C GLY A 5 -15.49 -6.55 -8.07
N THR A 6 -16.15 -7.38 -7.26
CA THR A 6 -15.63 -8.64 -6.72
C THR A 6 -16.63 -9.78 -6.91
N PHE A 7 -17.67 -9.89 -6.06
CA PHE A 7 -18.70 -10.94 -6.12
C PHE A 7 -19.71 -10.74 -7.27
N LEU A 8 -20.19 -9.50 -7.46
CA LEU A 8 -21.38 -9.20 -8.26
C LEU A 8 -21.05 -8.48 -9.57
N GLN A 9 -20.10 -9.01 -10.34
CA GLN A 9 -19.58 -8.35 -11.54
C GLN A 9 -20.49 -8.48 -12.78
N HIS A 10 -21.31 -9.53 -12.85
CA HIS A 10 -22.07 -9.86 -14.06
C HIS A 10 -23.57 -9.51 -13.93
N ASN A 11 -24.17 -8.99 -14.99
CA ASN A 11 -25.58 -8.58 -15.00
C ASN A 11 -26.60 -9.73 -14.86
N GLN A 12 -26.14 -10.98 -14.98
CA GLN A 12 -26.97 -12.16 -14.67
C GLN A 12 -27.09 -12.41 -13.17
N VAL A 13 -26.05 -12.05 -12.39
CA VAL A 13 -26.00 -12.25 -10.93
C VAL A 13 -26.28 -10.97 -10.15
N PHE A 14 -26.32 -9.82 -10.82
CA PHE A 14 -26.63 -8.51 -10.26
C PHE A 14 -27.51 -7.70 -11.22
N LYS A 15 -28.77 -7.52 -10.85
CA LYS A 15 -29.71 -6.65 -11.56
C LYS A 15 -29.69 -5.27 -10.93
N PHE A 16 -29.67 -4.24 -11.77
CA PHE A 16 -29.61 -2.85 -11.33
C PHE A 16 -30.52 -1.96 -12.16
N ASP A 17 -30.98 -0.88 -11.55
CA ASP A 17 -31.86 0.13 -12.15
C ASP A 17 -31.05 1.38 -12.50
N GLY A 18 -30.40 1.32 -13.67
CA GLY A 18 -29.62 2.42 -14.23
C GLY A 18 -28.31 2.74 -13.49
N GLY A 19 -27.51 3.60 -14.12
CA GLY A 19 -26.39 4.26 -13.46
C GLY A 19 -26.88 5.47 -12.67
N LYS A 20 -26.38 5.65 -11.45
CA LYS A 20 -26.59 6.82 -10.63
C LYS A 20 -25.25 7.47 -10.34
N SER A 21 -25.25 8.78 -10.22
CA SER A 21 -24.13 9.54 -9.68
C SER A 21 -24.55 10.20 -8.37
N TRP A 22 -23.61 10.30 -7.45
CA TRP A 22 -23.75 11.08 -6.24
C TRP A 22 -22.46 11.85 -6.02
N SER A 23 -22.59 13.17 -5.90
CA SER A 23 -21.51 14.06 -5.49
C SER A 23 -21.35 14.07 -3.96
N LEU A 24 -20.12 13.84 -3.50
CA LEU A 24 -19.71 13.85 -2.10
C LEU A 24 -18.67 14.96 -1.89
N ILE A 25 -18.74 15.68 -0.77
CA ILE A 25 -17.69 16.64 -0.39
C ILE A 25 -16.70 15.92 0.51
N VAL A 26 -15.44 15.80 0.05
CA VAL A 26 -14.33 15.23 0.82
C VAL A 26 -13.25 16.29 0.95
N ASP A 27 -12.91 16.66 2.18
CA ASP A 27 -11.91 17.70 2.49
C ASP A 27 -12.19 19.03 1.73
N GLY A 28 -13.46 19.40 1.62
CA GLY A 28 -13.92 20.61 0.90
C GLY A 28 -13.91 20.49 -0.63
N ILE A 29 -13.57 19.31 -1.18
CA ILE A 29 -13.51 19.06 -2.61
C ILE A 29 -14.64 18.13 -3.03
N GLU A 30 -15.33 18.50 -4.10
CA GLU A 30 -16.41 17.72 -4.69
C GLU A 30 -15.89 16.47 -5.41
N ILE A 31 -16.44 15.30 -5.11
CA ILE A 31 -16.07 14.00 -5.70
C ILE A 31 -17.33 13.31 -6.20
N ASP A 32 -17.39 13.07 -7.51
CA ASP A 32 -18.47 12.30 -8.14
C ASP A 32 -18.24 10.79 -7.98
N VAL A 33 -19.21 10.13 -7.37
CA VAL A 33 -19.26 8.68 -7.25
C VAL A 33 -20.36 8.12 -8.16
N GLU A 34 -19.94 7.30 -9.11
CA GLU A 34 -20.86 6.53 -9.96
C GLU A 34 -21.14 5.17 -9.34
N TYR A 35 -22.42 4.80 -9.26
CA TYR A 35 -22.84 3.51 -8.74
C TYR A 35 -24.05 2.95 -9.50
N LYS A 36 -24.27 1.64 -9.34
CA LYS A 36 -25.43 0.94 -9.90
C LYS A 36 -26.42 0.67 -8.77
N LYS A 37 -27.65 1.19 -8.88
CA LYS A 37 -28.69 0.97 -7.86
C LYS A 37 -29.14 -0.49 -7.92
N ALA A 38 -28.88 -1.27 -6.87
CA ALA A 38 -29.23 -2.67 -6.81
C ALA A 38 -30.75 -2.89 -6.83
N VAL A 39 -31.21 -3.83 -7.66
CA VAL A 39 -32.61 -4.30 -7.71
C VAL A 39 -32.71 -5.71 -7.16
N SER A 40 -31.85 -6.61 -7.63
CA SER A 40 -31.75 -7.97 -7.11
C SER A 40 -30.37 -8.58 -7.39
N TYR A 41 -30.02 -9.63 -6.65
CA TYR A 41 -28.74 -10.32 -6.79
C TYR A 41 -28.84 -11.80 -6.43
N ALA A 42 -27.94 -12.61 -6.97
CA ALA A 42 -28.01 -14.07 -6.94
C ALA A 42 -28.13 -14.67 -5.51
N HIS A 43 -27.44 -14.09 -4.52
CA HIS A 43 -27.48 -14.58 -3.13
C HIS A 43 -28.89 -14.58 -2.54
N GLN A 44 -29.78 -13.66 -2.93
CA GLN A 44 -31.17 -13.58 -2.44
C GLN A 44 -32.00 -14.83 -2.76
N HIS A 45 -31.58 -15.61 -3.75
CA HIS A 45 -32.34 -16.76 -4.24
C HIS A 45 -31.60 -18.09 -4.05
N PHE A 46 -30.32 -18.06 -3.67
CA PHE A 46 -29.49 -19.25 -3.60
C PHE A 46 -29.84 -20.19 -2.46
N ALA A 47 -30.43 -19.70 -1.36
CA ALA A 47 -30.92 -20.54 -0.27
C ALA A 47 -31.88 -21.66 -0.75
N LYS A 48 -32.64 -21.44 -1.83
CA LYS A 48 -33.52 -22.45 -2.44
C LYS A 48 -32.77 -23.66 -3.02
N GLN A 49 -31.47 -23.52 -3.27
CA GLN A 49 -30.60 -24.59 -3.76
C GLN A 49 -29.95 -25.38 -2.62
N LEU A 50 -30.02 -24.87 -1.38
CA LEU A 50 -29.41 -25.48 -0.20
C LEU A 50 -30.34 -26.45 0.52
N CYS A 51 -31.66 -26.20 0.47
CA CYS A 51 -32.66 -26.97 1.22
C CYS A 51 -33.64 -27.72 0.32
N ASP A 52 -34.16 -28.83 0.82
CA ASP A 52 -35.32 -29.53 0.27
C ASP A 52 -36.63 -28.76 0.49
N LYS A 53 -37.75 -29.34 0.05
CA LYS A 53 -39.08 -28.71 0.20
C LYS A 53 -39.54 -28.62 1.66
N GLN A 54 -38.90 -29.37 2.55
CA GLN A 54 -39.16 -29.42 3.98
C GLN A 54 -38.23 -28.47 4.77
N GLY A 55 -37.34 -27.75 4.07
CA GLY A 55 -36.39 -26.80 4.66
C GLY A 55 -35.12 -27.45 5.23
N GLN A 56 -34.91 -28.75 5.02
CA GLN A 56 -33.71 -29.46 5.47
C GLN A 56 -32.57 -29.27 4.47
N LEU A 57 -31.35 -29.04 4.97
CA LEU A 57 -30.17 -28.96 4.11
C LEU A 57 -29.97 -30.27 3.36
N PHE A 58 -29.62 -30.17 2.08
CA PHE A 58 -29.26 -31.37 1.30
C PHE A 58 -28.05 -32.10 1.92
N GLY A 59 -27.98 -33.42 1.73
CA GLY A 59 -26.83 -34.22 2.18
C GLY A 59 -25.66 -34.23 1.19
N GLN A 60 -25.92 -33.86 -0.07
CA GLN A 60 -24.94 -33.89 -1.16
C GLN A 60 -24.27 -32.53 -1.35
N SER A 61 -23.01 -32.54 -1.81
CA SER A 61 -22.26 -31.33 -2.14
C SER A 61 -22.95 -30.52 -3.25
N ILE A 62 -22.80 -29.20 -3.16
CA ILE A 62 -23.41 -28.24 -4.09
C ILE A 62 -22.31 -27.50 -4.82
N GLY A 63 -22.51 -27.26 -6.12
CA GLY A 63 -21.59 -26.46 -6.92
C GLY A 63 -21.57 -25.00 -6.47
N VAL A 64 -20.39 -24.49 -6.17
CA VAL A 64 -20.16 -23.12 -5.70
C VAL A 64 -19.67 -22.26 -6.85
N ALA A 65 -20.50 -21.30 -7.26
CA ALA A 65 -20.20 -20.37 -8.33
C ALA A 65 -19.29 -19.21 -7.88
N GLY A 66 -18.58 -18.59 -8.82
CA GLY A 66 -17.62 -17.53 -8.52
C GLY A 66 -18.22 -16.27 -7.91
N TRP A 67 -19.52 -16.04 -8.11
CA TRP A 67 -20.24 -14.94 -7.46
C TRP A 67 -20.57 -15.24 -6.00
N LEU A 68 -20.50 -16.50 -5.56
CA LEU A 68 -20.71 -16.95 -4.18
C LEU A 68 -19.37 -17.08 -3.44
N TYR A 69 -18.35 -17.60 -4.14
CA TYR A 69 -16.96 -17.63 -3.66
C TYR A 69 -16.01 -17.05 -4.72
N PRO A 70 -15.58 -15.78 -4.59
CA PRO A 70 -14.72 -15.12 -5.56
C PRO A 70 -13.42 -15.89 -5.79
N GLY A 71 -13.29 -16.46 -6.99
CA GLY A 71 -12.15 -17.31 -7.37
C GLY A 71 -12.49 -18.80 -7.50
N SER A 72 -13.72 -19.23 -7.18
CA SER A 72 -14.19 -20.53 -7.68
C SER A 72 -14.39 -20.45 -9.19
N VAL A 73 -13.82 -21.42 -9.88
CA VAL A 73 -13.87 -21.54 -11.34
C VAL A 73 -14.12 -22.98 -11.72
N VAL A 74 -14.84 -23.15 -12.83
CA VAL A 74 -14.89 -24.43 -13.55
C VAL A 74 -13.62 -24.52 -14.37
N ARG A 75 -12.75 -25.50 -14.10
CA ARG A 75 -11.45 -25.59 -14.77
C ARG A 75 -11.56 -25.95 -16.25
N HIS A 76 -12.58 -26.74 -16.62
CA HIS A 76 -12.85 -27.12 -18.01
C HIS A 76 -14.34 -27.06 -18.32
N VAL A 77 -14.73 -26.21 -19.28
CA VAL A 77 -16.14 -26.02 -19.68
C VAL A 77 -16.77 -27.33 -20.17
N ALA A 78 -16.02 -28.18 -20.87
CA ALA A 78 -16.49 -29.51 -21.32
C ALA A 78 -16.75 -30.48 -20.16
N PHE A 79 -16.12 -30.27 -19.00
CA PHE A 79 -16.22 -31.09 -17.80
C PHE A 79 -16.74 -30.25 -16.62
N THR A 80 -17.82 -29.51 -16.88
CA THR A 80 -18.35 -28.54 -15.92
C THR A 80 -18.81 -29.20 -14.62
N LYS A 81 -19.28 -30.45 -14.67
CA LYS A 81 -19.74 -31.17 -13.46
C LYS A 81 -18.57 -31.72 -12.64
N GLU A 82 -17.50 -32.12 -13.31
CA GLU A 82 -16.33 -32.79 -12.72
C GLU A 82 -15.30 -31.79 -12.21
N THR A 83 -15.28 -30.58 -12.77
CA THR A 83 -14.28 -29.55 -12.45
C THR A 83 -14.86 -28.32 -11.76
N ARG A 84 -16.15 -28.33 -11.41
CA ARG A 84 -16.74 -27.30 -10.57
C ARG A 84 -16.21 -27.44 -9.14
N PHE A 85 -16.00 -26.29 -8.51
CA PHE A 85 -15.77 -26.26 -7.07
C PHE A 85 -17.07 -26.63 -6.37
N GLU A 86 -17.02 -27.55 -5.42
CA GLU A 86 -18.18 -28.01 -4.65
C GLU A 86 -17.92 -27.85 -3.16
N GLU A 87 -18.98 -27.56 -2.42
CA GLU A 87 -18.96 -27.49 -0.96
C GLU A 87 -20.14 -28.21 -0.34
N LYS A 88 -19.98 -28.59 0.92
CA LYS A 88 -21.10 -29.09 1.71
C LYS A 88 -22.16 -27.99 1.89
N PRO A 89 -23.47 -28.31 1.93
CA PRO A 89 -24.52 -27.30 2.03
C PRO A 89 -24.41 -26.38 3.26
N GLN A 90 -23.84 -26.87 4.37
CA GLN A 90 -23.55 -26.08 5.56
C GLN A 90 -22.52 -24.97 5.28
N LEU A 91 -21.46 -25.27 4.52
CA LEU A 91 -20.43 -24.30 4.16
C LEU A 91 -20.92 -23.36 3.05
N ALA A 92 -21.68 -23.88 2.09
CA ALA A 92 -22.32 -23.07 1.06
C ALA A 92 -23.36 -22.10 1.65
N PHE A 93 -24.03 -22.48 2.74
CA PHE A 93 -24.89 -21.58 3.52
C PHE A 93 -24.09 -20.42 4.12
N ALA A 94 -22.94 -20.69 4.75
CA ALA A 94 -22.07 -19.63 5.28
C ALA A 94 -21.63 -18.65 4.17
N LEU A 95 -21.33 -19.15 2.97
CA LEU A 95 -20.95 -18.30 1.82
C LEU A 95 -22.04 -17.32 1.39
N LEU A 96 -23.32 -17.54 1.70
CA LEU A 96 -24.38 -16.55 1.44
C LEU A 96 -24.10 -15.20 2.10
N TYR A 97 -23.42 -15.24 3.24
CA TYR A 97 -23.11 -14.09 4.07
C TYR A 97 -21.72 -13.52 3.81
N ALA A 98 -20.90 -14.19 2.98
CA ALA A 98 -19.54 -13.72 2.66
C ALA A 98 -19.54 -12.30 2.09
N LEU A 99 -20.57 -11.92 1.33
CA LEU A 99 -20.71 -10.60 0.73
C LEU A 99 -20.89 -9.46 1.75
N VAL A 100 -21.39 -9.77 2.95
CA VAL A 100 -21.53 -8.79 4.04
C VAL A 100 -20.46 -8.96 5.11
N ALA A 101 -19.90 -10.16 5.26
CA ALA A 101 -18.83 -10.46 6.21
C ALA A 101 -17.43 -10.09 5.71
N CYS A 102 -17.24 -9.86 4.40
CA CYS A 102 -15.94 -9.43 3.88
C CYS A 102 -15.83 -7.90 3.84
N HIS A 103 -14.61 -7.39 3.95
CA HIS A 103 -14.32 -5.97 3.80
C HIS A 103 -13.79 -5.64 2.40
N TYR A 104 -14.01 -4.41 1.94
CA TYR A 104 -13.73 -4.02 0.55
C TYR A 104 -12.96 -2.71 0.48
N PHE A 105 -11.88 -2.67 -0.30
CA PHE A 105 -11.15 -1.45 -0.58
C PHE A 105 -11.07 -1.14 -2.07
N VAL A 106 -10.94 0.15 -2.39
CA VAL A 106 -10.64 0.67 -3.72
C VAL A 106 -9.14 0.95 -3.81
N LEU A 107 -8.48 0.33 -4.78
CA LEU A 107 -7.08 0.55 -5.07
C LEU A 107 -6.94 1.27 -6.41
N ARG A 108 -6.26 2.40 -6.43
CA ARG A 108 -5.93 3.13 -7.67
C ARG A 108 -4.43 3.17 -7.87
N SER A 109 -3.98 2.80 -9.07
CA SER A 109 -2.56 2.88 -9.40
C SER A 109 -2.10 4.33 -9.47
N HIS A 110 -0.96 4.63 -8.85
CA HIS A 110 -0.31 5.93 -8.94
C HIS A 110 0.27 6.26 -10.33
N THR A 111 0.38 5.25 -11.21
CA THR A 111 0.93 5.42 -12.57
C THR A 111 -0.12 5.25 -13.65
N LYS A 112 -1.23 4.57 -13.36
CA LYS A 112 -2.34 4.31 -14.28
C LYS A 112 -3.67 4.59 -13.59
N LEU A 113 -4.04 5.86 -13.55
CA LEU A 113 -5.20 6.33 -12.78
C LEU A 113 -6.54 5.78 -13.27
N GLU A 114 -6.62 5.41 -14.55
CA GLU A 114 -7.76 4.70 -15.13
C GLU A 114 -7.94 3.27 -14.59
N ASP A 115 -6.86 2.61 -14.17
CA ASP A 115 -6.89 1.22 -13.72
C ASP A 115 -7.29 1.16 -12.25
N THR A 116 -8.60 1.20 -12.02
CA THR A 116 -9.18 0.98 -10.68
C THR A 116 -9.18 -0.52 -10.39
N GLN A 117 -8.65 -0.92 -9.26
CA GLN A 117 -8.70 -2.28 -8.72
C GLN A 117 -9.52 -2.29 -7.42
N TYR A 118 -9.94 -3.48 -7.00
CA TYR A 118 -10.66 -3.67 -5.74
C TYR A 118 -9.99 -4.77 -4.92
N ALA A 119 -9.73 -4.50 -3.65
CA ALA A 119 -9.29 -5.52 -2.72
C ALA A 119 -10.51 -6.06 -1.96
N LEU A 120 -10.58 -7.39 -1.88
CA LEU A 120 -11.52 -8.13 -1.06
C LEU A 120 -10.75 -8.72 0.12
N VAL A 121 -11.09 -8.31 1.33
CA VAL A 121 -10.52 -8.87 2.57
C VAL A 121 -11.51 -9.86 3.17
N ILE A 122 -11.06 -11.09 3.32
CA ILE A 122 -11.78 -12.21 3.90
C ILE A 122 -11.17 -12.46 5.29
N PRO A 123 -11.86 -12.08 6.38
CA PRO A 123 -11.37 -12.30 7.74
C PRO A 123 -11.30 -13.79 8.09
N GLU A 124 -10.33 -14.17 8.91
CA GLU A 124 -10.35 -15.47 9.60
C GLU A 124 -11.21 -15.32 10.87
N VAL A 125 -12.50 -15.60 10.73
CA VAL A 125 -13.47 -15.46 11.81
C VAL A 125 -13.45 -16.71 12.68
N VAL A 126 -13.07 -16.55 13.94
CA VAL A 126 -13.09 -17.60 14.96
C VAL A 126 -14.40 -17.62 15.75
N ASP A 127 -15.03 -16.46 15.91
CA ASP A 127 -16.33 -16.28 16.57
C ASP A 127 -17.20 -15.31 15.75
N LEU A 128 -18.36 -15.78 15.31
CA LEU A 128 -19.27 -15.01 14.46
C LEU A 128 -19.97 -13.86 15.19
N GLU A 129 -20.26 -14.02 16.48
CA GLU A 129 -20.97 -13.00 17.26
C GLU A 129 -20.03 -11.85 17.59
N ILE A 130 -18.80 -12.15 18.03
CA ILE A 130 -17.76 -11.16 18.27
C ILE A 130 -17.43 -10.44 16.97
N TYR A 131 -17.20 -11.17 15.88
CA TYR A 131 -16.88 -10.56 14.59
C TYR A 131 -18.02 -9.68 14.08
N ALA A 132 -19.28 -10.09 14.24
CA ALA A 132 -20.41 -9.26 13.85
C ALA A 132 -20.39 -7.92 14.60
N GLN A 133 -20.16 -7.92 15.91
CA GLN A 133 -20.06 -6.69 16.72
C GLN A 133 -18.91 -5.80 16.25
N GLU A 134 -17.72 -6.37 16.03
CA GLU A 134 -16.56 -5.66 15.49
C GLU A 134 -16.85 -5.04 14.12
N TYR A 135 -17.47 -5.81 13.23
CA TYR A 135 -17.80 -5.37 11.88
C TYR A 135 -18.85 -4.25 11.88
N TRP A 136 -19.79 -4.27 12.82
CA TRP A 136 -20.75 -3.18 13.01
C TRP A 136 -20.06 -1.85 13.32
N ASN A 137 -18.98 -1.88 14.12
CA ASN A 137 -18.21 -0.69 14.45
C ASN A 137 -17.44 -0.13 13.24
N LEU A 138 -17.12 -0.95 12.24
CA LEU A 138 -16.56 -0.50 10.96
C LEU A 138 -17.58 0.29 10.11
N GLY A 139 -18.87 0.24 10.45
CA GLY A 139 -19.91 1.03 9.79
C GLY A 139 -19.76 2.55 9.95
N ASN A 140 -18.95 3.00 10.93
CA ASN A 140 -18.66 4.41 11.18
C ASN A 140 -17.46 4.95 10.37
N LEU A 141 -16.85 4.13 9.51
CA LEU A 141 -15.74 4.55 8.66
C LEU A 141 -16.19 5.55 7.60
N ASP A 142 -15.35 6.53 7.32
CA ASP A 142 -15.59 7.54 6.30
C ASP A 142 -15.14 7.01 4.93
N TYR A 143 -15.64 7.59 3.84
CA TYR A 143 -15.33 7.19 2.47
C TYR A 143 -13.83 7.07 2.20
N LYS A 144 -13.03 7.96 2.82
CA LYS A 144 -11.56 7.97 2.76
C LYS A 144 -10.91 6.67 3.24
N ASP A 145 -11.53 5.97 4.18
CA ASP A 145 -10.95 4.78 4.82
C ASP A 145 -11.04 3.55 3.91
N PHE A 146 -11.87 3.62 2.86
CA PHE A 146 -12.04 2.56 1.86
C PHE A 146 -11.03 2.65 0.71
N HIS A 147 -10.01 3.50 0.79
CA HIS A 147 -8.97 3.63 -0.21
C HIS A 147 -7.62 3.09 0.28
N VAL A 148 -6.97 2.29 -0.56
CA VAL A 148 -5.66 1.66 -0.29
C VAL A 148 -4.73 1.79 -1.48
N SER A 149 -3.43 1.66 -1.24
CA SER A 149 -2.40 1.75 -2.30
C SER A 149 -1.75 0.41 -2.67
N SER A 150 -2.00 -0.65 -1.91
CA SER A 150 -1.47 -2.00 -2.15
C SER A 150 -2.36 -3.11 -1.58
N LEU A 151 -2.02 -4.37 -1.88
CA LEU A 151 -2.69 -5.54 -1.28
C LEU A 151 -2.35 -5.63 0.21
N GLY A 152 -1.09 -5.42 0.58
CA GLY A 152 -0.67 -5.40 1.98
C GLY A 152 -1.34 -4.29 2.77
N ASP A 153 -1.53 -3.11 2.17
CA ASP A 153 -2.23 -1.98 2.80
C ASP A 153 -3.69 -2.33 3.08
N ALA A 154 -4.38 -3.01 2.15
CA ALA A 154 -5.73 -3.52 2.40
C ALA A 154 -5.79 -4.51 3.58
N ALA A 155 -4.83 -5.43 3.65
CA ALA A 155 -4.77 -6.43 4.71
C ALA A 155 -4.53 -5.79 6.07
N LEU A 156 -3.46 -5.00 6.18
CA LEU A 156 -3.07 -4.39 7.45
C LEU A 156 -4.06 -3.31 7.86
N ARG A 157 -4.60 -2.50 6.95
CA ARG A 157 -5.65 -1.53 7.29
C ARG A 157 -6.84 -2.18 7.95
N PHE A 158 -7.29 -3.32 7.42
CA PHE A 158 -8.37 -4.08 8.02
C PHE A 158 -7.99 -4.63 9.41
N LEU A 159 -6.83 -5.28 9.53
CA LEU A 159 -6.38 -5.90 10.78
C LEU A 159 -6.01 -4.89 11.87
N THR A 160 -5.62 -3.67 11.50
CA THR A 160 -5.16 -2.62 12.44
C THR A 160 -6.18 -1.48 12.60
N CYS A 161 -7.41 -1.63 12.10
CA CYS A 161 -8.42 -0.57 12.20
C CYS A 161 -8.73 -0.29 13.67
N GLU A 162 -8.57 0.97 14.12
CA GLU A 162 -8.65 1.34 15.55
C GLU A 162 -10.02 1.11 16.17
N THR A 163 -11.10 1.15 15.38
CA THR A 163 -12.45 0.74 15.80
C THR A 163 -12.54 -0.72 16.23
N ILE A 164 -11.58 -1.56 15.83
CA ILE A 164 -11.46 -2.94 16.28
C ILE A 164 -10.54 -3.04 17.53
N ILE A 165 -9.70 -2.03 17.81
CA ILE A 165 -8.61 -2.11 18.81
C ILE A 165 -8.98 -1.44 20.15
N GLU A 166 -9.88 -0.46 20.17
CA GLU A 166 -10.34 0.14 21.45
C GLU A 166 -11.04 -0.88 22.37
N LEU A 167 -11.49 -2.01 21.80
CA LEU A 167 -11.97 -3.18 22.52
C LEU A 167 -10.91 -4.28 22.39
N ALA A 168 -9.87 -4.25 23.22
CA ALA A 168 -8.87 -5.31 23.30
C ALA A 168 -9.53 -6.62 23.80
N THR A 169 -10.22 -7.32 22.91
CA THR A 169 -10.79 -8.65 23.15
C THR A 169 -9.77 -9.70 22.72
N PRO A 170 -9.59 -10.79 23.49
CA PRO A 170 -8.66 -11.87 23.14
C PRO A 170 -8.91 -12.49 21.76
N ASP A 171 -10.16 -12.42 21.28
CA ASP A 171 -10.69 -13.14 20.13
C ASP A 171 -10.80 -12.29 18.84
N GLN A 172 -10.11 -11.13 18.80
CA GLN A 172 -10.07 -10.26 17.62
C GLN A 172 -9.50 -10.98 16.39
N VAL A 173 -10.00 -10.62 15.20
CA VAL A 173 -9.44 -11.11 13.92
C VAL A 173 -7.99 -10.67 13.75
N LYS A 174 -7.04 -11.61 13.87
CA LYS A 174 -5.59 -11.38 13.69
C LYS A 174 -5.07 -11.75 12.30
N ARG A 175 -5.90 -12.46 11.52
CA ARG A 175 -5.51 -13.02 10.23
C ARG A 175 -6.60 -12.81 9.20
N CYS A 176 -6.21 -12.54 7.97
CA CYS A 176 -7.14 -12.40 6.85
C CYS A 176 -6.51 -12.90 5.55
N GLN A 177 -7.37 -13.25 4.59
CA GLN A 177 -6.99 -13.45 3.21
C GLN A 177 -7.42 -12.24 2.39
N VAL A 178 -6.52 -11.69 1.58
CA VAL A 178 -6.84 -10.57 0.69
C VAL A 178 -6.70 -11.00 -0.75
N MET A 179 -7.71 -10.69 -1.56
CA MET A 179 -7.73 -10.92 -3.00
C MET A 179 -7.84 -9.59 -3.74
N LEU A 180 -6.97 -9.36 -4.72
CA LEU A 180 -7.00 -8.17 -5.55
C LEU A 180 -7.67 -8.48 -6.90
N PHE A 181 -8.67 -7.68 -7.26
CA PHE A 181 -9.43 -7.79 -8.51
C PHE A 181 -9.18 -6.60 -9.42
N GLY A 182 -8.84 -6.87 -10.68
CA GLY A 182 -8.65 -5.83 -11.69
C GLY A 182 -8.81 -6.35 -13.11
N THR A 183 -8.70 -5.43 -14.06
CA THR A 183 -8.87 -5.74 -15.48
C THR A 183 -7.57 -6.27 -16.07
N VAL A 184 -7.66 -7.32 -16.87
CA VAL A 184 -6.53 -7.92 -17.59
C VAL A 184 -6.77 -7.81 -19.10
N ILE A 185 -5.69 -7.82 -19.89
CA ILE A 185 -5.75 -7.53 -21.34
C ILE A 185 -6.74 -8.44 -22.07
N TRP A 186 -6.81 -9.72 -21.69
CA TRP A 186 -7.66 -10.73 -22.32
C TRP A 186 -9.10 -10.78 -21.80
N SER A 187 -9.44 -10.01 -20.76
CA SER A 187 -10.81 -9.93 -20.23
C SER A 187 -11.09 -8.53 -19.71
N LYS A 188 -11.55 -7.66 -20.62
CA LYS A 188 -11.91 -6.27 -20.30
C LYS A 188 -13.30 -6.13 -19.67
N GLN A 189 -14.15 -7.14 -19.86
CA GLN A 189 -15.55 -7.13 -19.40
C GLN A 189 -15.69 -7.58 -17.94
N GLN A 190 -14.71 -8.32 -17.41
CA GLN A 190 -14.71 -8.85 -16.04
C GLN A 190 -13.39 -8.55 -15.35
N ARG A 191 -13.46 -8.26 -14.07
CA ARG A 191 -12.28 -8.15 -13.21
C ARG A 191 -11.86 -9.54 -12.78
N THR A 192 -10.64 -9.88 -13.11
CA THR A 192 -10.02 -11.14 -12.73
C THR A 192 -9.30 -10.98 -11.41
N ARG A 193 -9.20 -12.05 -10.62
CA ARG A 193 -8.31 -12.10 -9.45
C ARG A 193 -6.87 -12.05 -9.94
N ILE A 194 -6.15 -10.98 -9.59
CA ILE A 194 -4.77 -10.70 -10.02
C ILE A 194 -3.77 -11.21 -8.99
N GLU A 195 -4.08 -11.05 -7.70
CA GLU A 195 -3.18 -11.37 -6.61
C GLU A 195 -3.96 -11.87 -5.39
N ILE A 196 -3.31 -12.68 -4.56
CA ILE A 196 -3.85 -13.18 -3.30
C ILE A 196 -2.72 -13.24 -2.27
N ALA A 197 -3.03 -12.87 -1.02
CA ALA A 197 -2.15 -13.14 0.11
C ALA A 197 -2.96 -13.55 1.33
N VAL A 198 -2.33 -14.29 2.23
CA VAL A 198 -2.82 -14.53 3.58
C VAL A 198 -1.91 -13.77 4.52
N VAL A 199 -2.48 -12.96 5.39
CA VAL A 199 -1.77 -11.98 6.21
C VAL A 199 -2.16 -12.18 7.66
N GLU A 200 -1.16 -12.20 8.53
CA GLU A 200 -1.33 -12.23 9.98
C GLU A 200 -0.61 -11.01 10.56
N ALA A 201 -1.32 -10.24 11.38
CA ALA A 201 -0.77 -9.06 12.03
C ALA A 201 -0.15 -9.44 13.37
N THR A 202 1.16 -9.25 13.50
CA THR A 202 1.87 -9.28 14.79
C THR A 202 1.92 -7.89 15.39
N GLU A 203 2.23 -7.78 16.69
CA GLU A 203 2.38 -6.48 17.37
C GLU A 203 3.41 -5.56 16.69
N ILE A 204 4.54 -6.12 16.21
CA ILE A 204 5.57 -5.36 15.49
C ILE A 204 5.04 -4.88 14.14
N ILE A 205 4.32 -5.72 13.40
CA ILE A 205 3.72 -5.33 12.11
C ILE A 205 2.68 -4.23 12.32
N ASP A 206 1.81 -4.38 13.33
CA ASP A 206 0.80 -3.39 13.71
C ASP A 206 1.45 -2.05 14.07
N PHE A 207 2.44 -2.06 14.95
CA PHE A 207 3.19 -0.86 15.36
C PHE A 207 3.82 -0.15 14.15
N ILE A 208 4.57 -0.86 13.31
CA ILE A 208 5.25 -0.24 12.18
C ILE A 208 4.25 0.28 11.14
N TYR A 209 3.17 -0.46 10.87
CA TYR A 209 2.15 -0.03 9.93
C TYR A 209 1.41 1.21 10.42
N LYS A 210 0.98 1.26 11.69
CA LYS A 210 0.39 2.45 12.32
C LYS A 210 1.34 3.64 12.29
N LEU A 211 2.61 3.42 12.63
CA LEU A 211 3.64 4.46 12.54
C LEU A 211 3.75 5.01 11.11
N SER A 212 3.68 4.14 10.10
CA SER A 212 3.74 4.57 8.70
C SER A 212 2.56 5.49 8.33
N ARG A 213 1.34 5.18 8.80
CA ARG A 213 0.16 6.04 8.60
C ARG A 213 0.28 7.40 9.28
N LEU A 214 0.98 7.49 10.42
CA LEU A 214 1.27 8.76 11.09
C LEU A 214 2.37 9.56 10.37
N CYS A 215 3.32 8.86 9.74
CA CYS A 215 4.45 9.48 9.06
C CYS A 215 4.11 10.01 7.66
N PHE A 216 3.21 9.34 6.94
CA PHE A 216 2.82 9.70 5.57
C PHE A 216 1.36 10.16 5.53
N PRO A 217 1.04 11.23 4.75
CA PRO A 217 -0.34 11.68 4.62
C PRO A 217 -1.19 10.55 4.04
N GLU A 218 -2.27 10.17 4.71
CA GLU A 218 -3.01 8.94 4.37
C GLU A 218 -3.51 8.89 2.92
N ARG A 219 -3.80 10.06 2.34
CA ARG A 219 -4.41 10.20 1.02
C ARG A 219 -4.09 11.54 0.37
N LYS A 220 -4.31 11.60 -0.94
CA LYS A 220 -4.33 12.81 -1.77
C LYS A 220 -5.54 12.77 -2.70
N ILE A 221 -6.19 13.92 -2.85
CA ILE A 221 -7.21 14.11 -3.89
C ILE A 221 -6.50 14.67 -5.12
N ILE A 222 -6.63 13.99 -6.26
CA ILE A 222 -6.03 14.44 -7.52
C ILE A 222 -7.11 14.69 -8.56
N LYS A 223 -6.88 15.68 -9.43
CA LYS A 223 -7.74 15.95 -10.58
C LYS A 223 -7.25 15.14 -11.79
N TYR A 224 -8.12 14.32 -12.37
CA TYR A 224 -7.83 13.50 -13.55
C TYR A 224 -9.04 13.45 -14.48
N LYS A 225 -8.86 13.82 -15.76
CA LYS A 225 -9.93 13.82 -16.79
C LYS A 225 -11.25 14.42 -16.29
N ASN A 226 -11.17 15.60 -15.69
CA ASN A 226 -12.28 16.36 -15.09
C ASN A 226 -12.97 15.73 -13.86
N LYS A 227 -12.39 14.67 -13.28
CA LYS A 227 -12.88 14.05 -12.03
C LYS A 227 -11.85 14.20 -10.92
N ASN A 228 -12.32 14.33 -9.69
CA ASN A 228 -11.49 14.26 -8.50
C ASN A 228 -11.42 12.80 -8.01
N LEU A 229 -10.21 12.29 -7.81
CA LEU A 229 -9.95 10.91 -7.39
C LEU A 229 -9.19 10.90 -6.07
N ILE A 230 -9.60 10.03 -5.14
CA ILE A 230 -8.85 9.74 -3.93
C ILE A 230 -7.80 8.67 -4.21
N ILE A 231 -6.58 8.94 -3.78
CA ILE A 231 -5.45 8.01 -3.88
C ILE A 231 -4.73 7.97 -2.53
N SER A 232 -4.54 6.78 -1.99
CA SER A 232 -3.79 6.56 -0.75
C SER A 232 -2.29 6.68 -0.99
N ASP A 233 -1.49 6.94 0.04
CA ASP A 233 -0.06 7.14 -0.14
C ASP A 233 0.69 5.86 -0.59
N VAL A 234 1.64 6.04 -1.51
CA VAL A 234 2.39 4.94 -2.13
C VAL A 234 3.41 4.30 -1.18
N PHE A 235 3.93 5.05 -0.21
CA PHE A 235 4.89 4.53 0.78
C PHE A 235 4.19 3.64 1.79
N THR A 236 3.03 4.07 2.31
CA THR A 236 2.22 3.22 3.19
C THR A 236 1.93 1.88 2.51
N GLY A 237 1.61 1.90 1.21
CA GLY A 237 1.39 0.69 0.42
C GLY A 237 2.61 -0.22 0.31
N ALA A 238 3.76 0.35 -0.04
CA ALA A 238 5.01 -0.40 -0.19
C ALA A 238 5.53 -0.93 1.15
N ILE A 239 5.39 -0.15 2.23
CA ILE A 239 5.71 -0.58 3.59
C ILE A 239 4.84 -1.76 3.98
N ALA A 240 3.52 -1.67 3.78
CA ALA A 240 2.60 -2.75 4.11
C ALA A 240 2.93 -4.03 3.33
N ASP A 241 3.18 -3.93 2.01
CA ASP A 241 3.59 -5.08 1.19
C ASP A 241 4.90 -5.72 1.67
N ASN A 242 5.86 -4.93 2.16
CA ASN A 242 7.08 -5.45 2.75
C ASN A 242 6.81 -6.22 4.04
N LEU A 243 6.04 -5.61 4.96
CA LEU A 243 5.72 -6.20 6.25
C LEU A 243 4.98 -7.54 6.08
N VAL A 244 3.99 -7.60 5.20
CA VAL A 244 3.25 -8.82 4.87
C VAL A 244 4.17 -9.92 4.31
N LYS A 245 5.25 -9.55 3.61
CA LYS A 245 6.24 -10.49 3.06
C LYS A 245 7.35 -10.84 4.05
N GLY A 246 7.30 -10.32 5.28
CA GLY A 246 8.33 -10.52 6.30
C GLY A 246 9.63 -9.74 6.03
N PHE A 247 9.58 -8.74 5.15
CA PHE A 247 10.72 -7.84 4.92
C PHE A 247 10.68 -6.65 5.88
N PRO A 248 11.83 -6.04 6.21
CA PRO A 248 11.86 -4.74 6.88
C PRO A 248 11.04 -3.70 6.12
N TRP A 249 10.40 -2.76 6.83
CA TRP A 249 9.53 -1.73 6.24
C TRP A 249 10.18 -0.97 5.09
N TRP A 250 11.50 -0.81 5.17
CA TRP A 250 12.29 -0.01 4.27
C TRP A 250 12.84 -0.77 3.05
N ALA A 251 12.70 -2.10 3.01
CA ALA A 251 13.17 -2.93 1.91
C ALA A 251 12.49 -2.51 0.59
N ASN A 252 13.14 -2.68 -0.56
CA ASN A 252 12.53 -2.43 -1.87
C ASN A 252 12.01 -0.99 -2.14
N LEU A 253 12.05 -0.06 -1.19
CA LEU A 253 11.57 1.32 -1.38
C LEU A 253 12.37 2.04 -2.47
N TYR A 254 13.60 1.60 -2.76
CA TYR A 254 14.41 2.06 -3.91
C TYR A 254 13.64 2.00 -5.24
N LYS A 255 12.69 1.08 -5.40
CA LYS A 255 11.86 0.98 -6.62
C LYS A 255 11.00 2.22 -6.81
N ILE A 256 10.49 2.80 -5.73
CA ILE A 256 9.76 4.07 -5.74
C ILE A 256 10.72 5.21 -6.10
N PHE A 257 11.89 5.25 -5.45
CA PHE A 257 12.90 6.29 -5.71
C PHE A 257 13.43 6.30 -7.15
N LYS A 258 13.48 5.14 -7.81
CA LYS A 258 13.85 5.05 -9.24
C LYS A 258 12.80 5.64 -10.18
N ASN A 259 11.54 5.67 -9.77
CA ASN A 259 10.47 6.19 -10.61
C ASN A 259 10.30 7.69 -10.40
N LYS A 260 10.69 8.49 -11.40
CA LYS A 260 10.61 9.97 -11.34
C LYS A 260 9.20 10.50 -11.04
N SER A 261 8.13 9.83 -11.48
CA SER A 261 6.78 10.30 -11.20
C SER A 261 6.39 10.07 -9.74
N LEU A 262 6.80 8.93 -9.16
CA LEU A 262 6.55 8.60 -7.76
C LEU A 262 7.48 9.34 -6.81
N LEU A 263 8.71 9.66 -7.23
CA LEU A 263 9.68 10.44 -6.45
C LEU A 263 9.13 11.82 -6.03
N LYS A 264 8.26 12.41 -6.84
CA LYS A 264 7.61 13.70 -6.51
C LYS A 264 6.59 13.58 -5.38
N LEU A 265 6.12 12.37 -5.08
CA LEU A 265 5.10 12.14 -4.06
C LEU A 265 5.68 11.99 -2.66
N ILE A 266 7.02 11.90 -2.55
CA ILE A 266 7.75 11.62 -1.31
C ILE A 266 7.77 12.84 -0.41
N THR A 267 7.31 12.65 0.82
CA THR A 267 7.55 13.60 1.91
C THR A 267 8.84 13.21 2.63
N ASN A 268 9.88 14.05 2.53
CA ASN A 268 11.16 13.81 3.19
C ASN A 268 10.98 13.59 4.70
N ASP A 269 10.06 14.34 5.31
CA ASP A 269 9.77 14.27 6.74
C ASP A 269 9.14 12.93 7.16
N GLY A 270 8.33 12.31 6.29
CA GLY A 270 7.72 11.02 6.59
C GLY A 270 8.75 9.91 6.71
N VAL A 271 9.68 9.85 5.74
CA VAL A 271 10.78 8.88 5.78
C VAL A 271 11.70 9.16 6.96
N TYR A 272 11.99 10.42 7.26
CA TYR A 272 12.79 10.80 8.42
C TYR A 272 12.13 10.37 9.74
N LYS A 273 10.83 10.63 9.94
CA LYS A 273 10.07 10.21 11.12
C LYS A 273 10.04 8.69 11.26
N MET A 274 9.89 7.95 10.16
CA MET A 274 10.01 6.48 10.16
C MET A 274 11.37 6.04 10.69
N ILE A 275 12.48 6.63 10.22
CA ILE A 275 13.84 6.26 10.68
C ILE A 275 14.03 6.52 12.19
N GLN A 276 13.47 7.62 12.70
CA GLN A 276 13.63 7.97 14.11
C GLN A 276 12.82 7.07 15.04
N ASN A 277 11.58 6.76 14.65
CA ASN A 277 10.59 6.14 15.54
C ASN A 277 10.37 4.64 15.29
N SER A 278 10.90 4.07 14.21
CA SER A 278 10.81 2.62 13.95
C SER A 278 11.88 1.83 14.69
N GLU A 279 11.57 0.56 14.96
CA GLU A 279 12.54 -0.42 15.44
C GLU A 279 13.48 -0.88 14.31
N TRP A 280 14.76 -1.04 14.65
CA TRP A 280 15.79 -1.47 13.72
C TRP A 280 16.44 -2.76 14.22
N ASN A 281 16.53 -3.76 13.33
CA ASN A 281 17.12 -5.05 13.67
C ASN A 281 18.62 -4.95 13.99
N LEU A 282 19.33 -3.99 13.39
CA LEU A 282 20.76 -3.77 13.56
C LEU A 282 21.05 -2.26 13.65
N GLU A 283 21.69 -1.82 14.74
CA GLU A 283 22.05 -0.41 14.92
C GLU A 283 22.98 0.12 13.80
N SER A 284 23.80 -0.76 13.22
CA SER A 284 24.68 -0.43 12.08
C SER A 284 23.90 0.10 10.87
N GLN A 285 22.63 -0.29 10.69
CA GLN A 285 21.79 0.23 9.60
C GLN A 285 21.44 1.71 9.83
N LYS A 286 21.11 2.09 11.07
CA LYS A 286 20.82 3.48 11.45
C LYS A 286 22.08 4.34 11.39
N LEU A 287 23.22 3.81 11.84
CA LEU A 287 24.52 4.47 11.72
C LEU A 287 24.93 4.68 10.26
N PHE A 288 24.67 3.71 9.39
CA PHE A 288 24.94 3.82 7.96
C PHE A 288 24.15 4.98 7.33
N ILE A 289 22.85 5.09 7.66
CA ILE A 289 22.02 6.22 7.21
C ILE A 289 22.59 7.55 7.71
N LYS A 290 22.97 7.64 8.98
CA LYS A 290 23.55 8.87 9.56
C LYS A 290 24.89 9.23 8.88
N ALA A 291 25.73 8.25 8.56
CA ALA A 291 26.97 8.47 7.81
C ALA A 291 26.69 9.02 6.41
N CYS A 292 25.67 8.50 5.72
CA CYS A 292 25.20 9.05 4.46
C CYS A 292 24.66 10.48 4.61
N HIS A 293 23.90 10.80 5.67
CA HIS A 293 23.46 12.18 5.94
C HIS A 293 24.63 13.13 6.18
N GLU A 294 25.66 12.71 6.92
CA GLU A 294 26.88 13.49 7.10
C GLU A 294 27.58 13.75 5.75
N ALA A 295 27.66 12.72 4.89
CA ALA A 295 28.22 12.85 3.56
C ALA A 295 27.45 13.86 2.71
N LEU A 296 26.12 13.78 2.68
CA LEU A 296 25.26 14.73 1.96
C LEU A 296 25.46 16.16 2.47
N LYS A 297 25.51 16.35 3.80
CA LYS A 297 25.76 17.66 4.40
C LYS A 297 27.07 18.28 3.90
N LYS A 298 28.16 17.51 3.88
CA LYS A 298 29.46 18.01 3.39
C LYS A 298 29.48 18.25 1.89
N ILE A 299 28.86 17.37 1.10
CA ILE A 299 28.75 17.55 -0.36
C ILE A 299 27.97 18.83 -0.67
N TYR A 300 26.82 19.04 -0.03
CA TYR A 300 26.01 20.24 -0.25
C TYR A 300 26.73 21.50 0.22
N ALA A 301 27.39 21.48 1.38
CA ALA A 301 28.19 22.61 1.84
C ALA A 301 29.28 23.01 0.82
N LYS A 302 29.93 22.03 0.18
CA LYS A 302 30.89 22.31 -0.92
C LYS A 302 30.23 22.92 -2.15
N ILE A 303 29.00 22.53 -2.48
CA ILE A 303 28.24 23.12 -3.60
C ILE A 303 27.88 24.57 -3.26
N TYR A 304 27.33 24.82 -2.08
CA TYR A 304 27.01 26.18 -1.62
C TYR A 304 28.25 27.06 -1.59
N GLY A 305 29.37 26.59 -1.03
CA GLY A 305 30.62 27.37 -0.98
C GLY A 305 31.25 27.68 -2.35
N ARG A 306 30.84 26.99 -3.43
CA ARG A 306 31.27 27.27 -4.81
C ARG A 306 30.25 28.10 -5.59
N THR A 307 29.03 28.25 -5.07
CA THR A 307 27.95 28.98 -5.72
C THR A 307 28.16 30.46 -5.42
N LYS A 308 28.24 31.29 -6.47
CA LYS A 308 28.37 32.74 -6.29
C LYS A 308 27.11 33.33 -5.68
N GLU A 309 27.26 34.45 -4.99
CA GLU A 309 26.14 35.20 -4.43
C GLU A 309 25.11 35.55 -5.54
N GLY A 310 23.82 35.33 -5.26
CA GLY A 310 22.73 35.49 -6.23
C GLY A 310 22.56 34.34 -7.24
N GLN A 311 23.38 33.28 -7.20
CA GLN A 311 23.23 32.11 -8.07
C GLN A 311 22.52 30.93 -7.39
N TYR A 312 21.76 30.18 -8.18
CA TYR A 312 21.06 28.99 -7.72
C TYR A 312 22.04 27.83 -7.48
N ALA A 313 22.11 27.33 -6.24
CA ALA A 313 22.91 26.17 -5.89
C ALA A 313 22.30 24.89 -6.51
N GLN A 314 23.07 24.19 -7.35
CA GLN A 314 22.58 23.04 -8.13
C GLN A 314 22.46 21.74 -7.30
N ILE A 315 21.84 21.78 -6.12
CA ILE A 315 21.67 20.62 -5.22
C ILE A 315 20.83 19.52 -5.87
N GLU A 316 19.76 19.88 -6.58
CA GLU A 316 18.90 18.90 -7.26
C GLU A 316 19.63 18.15 -8.37
N ARG A 317 20.55 18.83 -9.06
CA ARG A 317 21.37 18.22 -10.09
C ARG A 317 22.29 17.16 -9.47
N GLU A 318 22.91 17.46 -8.33
CA GLU A 318 23.73 16.48 -7.61
C GLU A 318 22.87 15.32 -7.08
N ASN A 319 21.65 15.58 -6.58
CA ASN A 319 20.72 14.52 -6.18
C ASN A 319 20.34 13.59 -7.33
N ILE A 320 20.01 14.15 -8.49
CA ILE A 320 19.72 13.36 -9.69
C ILE A 320 20.94 12.53 -10.10
N ARG A 321 22.15 13.10 -9.99
CA ARG A 321 23.40 12.39 -10.27
C ARG A 321 23.59 11.21 -9.31
N ILE A 322 23.48 11.45 -7.99
CA ILE A 322 23.64 10.40 -6.97
C ILE A 322 22.60 9.30 -7.17
N LEU A 323 21.31 9.66 -7.31
CA LEU A 323 20.23 8.71 -7.57
C LEU A 323 20.46 7.91 -8.86
N SER A 324 20.97 8.54 -9.91
CA SER A 324 21.28 7.86 -11.17
C SER A 324 22.44 6.87 -11.03
N GLN A 325 23.52 7.25 -10.33
CA GLN A 325 24.64 6.37 -10.08
C GLN A 325 24.22 5.18 -9.21
N LEU A 326 23.55 5.45 -8.09
CA LEU A 326 23.02 4.42 -7.18
C LEU A 326 22.02 3.49 -7.88
N GLY A 327 21.19 4.05 -8.77
CA GLY A 327 20.22 3.28 -9.55
C GLY A 327 20.85 2.29 -10.53
N ARG A 328 22.10 2.54 -10.96
CA ARG A 328 22.89 1.66 -11.85
C ARG A 328 23.68 0.59 -11.09
N CYS A 329 23.71 0.62 -9.76
CA CYS A 329 24.33 -0.44 -8.96
C CYS A 329 23.51 -1.73 -9.04
N THR A 330 23.95 -2.65 -9.89
CA THR A 330 23.32 -3.97 -10.13
C THR A 330 24.05 -5.13 -9.45
N ASN A 331 25.25 -4.91 -8.92
CA ASN A 331 26.05 -5.90 -8.20
C ASN A 331 26.89 -5.22 -7.09
N ALA A 332 27.52 -6.04 -6.25
CA ALA A 332 28.32 -5.57 -5.11
C ALA A 332 29.53 -4.72 -5.51
N GLU A 333 30.17 -5.01 -6.65
CA GLU A 333 31.33 -4.25 -7.13
C GLU A 333 30.95 -2.82 -7.53
N ASN A 334 29.89 -2.66 -8.32
CA ASN A 334 29.38 -1.35 -8.73
C ASN A 334 28.90 -0.54 -7.52
N PHE A 335 28.31 -1.19 -6.51
CA PHE A 335 27.93 -0.51 -5.28
C PHE A 335 29.14 -0.07 -4.45
N ARG A 336 30.17 -0.93 -4.30
CA ARG A 336 31.42 -0.59 -3.62
C ARG A 336 32.12 0.61 -4.25
N LYS A 337 32.21 0.62 -5.57
CA LYS A 337 32.76 1.75 -6.32
C LYS A 337 31.95 3.03 -6.05
N PHE A 338 30.62 2.94 -6.12
CA PHE A 338 29.74 4.07 -5.84
C PHE A 338 29.94 4.62 -4.42
N ILE A 339 29.89 3.77 -3.39
CA ILE A 339 29.93 4.24 -2.00
C ILE A 339 31.31 4.84 -1.66
N ALA A 340 32.39 4.26 -2.20
CA ALA A 340 33.74 4.80 -2.06
C ALA A 340 33.87 6.19 -2.73
N GLU A 341 33.35 6.36 -3.95
CA GLU A 341 33.32 7.68 -4.61
C GLU A 341 32.43 8.68 -3.84
N PHE A 342 31.28 8.24 -3.35
CA PHE A 342 30.32 9.07 -2.64
C PHE A 342 30.91 9.61 -1.32
N TRP A 343 31.48 8.74 -0.49
CA TRP A 343 32.14 9.15 0.76
C TRP A 343 33.46 9.90 0.49
N GLY A 344 34.23 9.50 -0.51
CA GLY A 344 35.46 10.20 -0.90
C GLY A 344 35.20 11.66 -1.31
N ARG A 345 34.09 11.95 -2.00
CA ARG A 345 33.69 13.32 -2.31
C ARG A 345 33.31 14.14 -1.07
N ALA A 346 32.74 13.52 -0.04
CA ALA A 346 32.42 14.20 1.21
C ALA A 346 33.70 14.56 2.00
N GLY A 347 34.72 13.69 1.95
CA GLY A 347 35.98 13.82 2.68
C GLY A 347 35.94 13.01 3.98
N GLN A 348 36.62 13.48 5.03
CA GLN A 348 36.57 12.85 6.36
C GLN A 348 35.13 12.87 6.89
N LEU A 349 34.64 11.76 7.47
CA LEU A 349 33.30 11.64 8.03
C LEU A 349 33.41 11.11 9.45
N TYR A 350 32.93 11.86 10.44
CA TYR A 350 33.06 11.54 11.86
C TYR A 350 32.39 10.20 12.20
N ILE A 351 31.20 9.97 11.65
CA ILE A 351 30.47 8.72 11.91
C ILE A 351 31.21 7.52 11.33
N LEU A 352 31.78 7.65 10.13
CA LEU A 352 32.60 6.58 9.55
C LEU A 352 33.86 6.36 10.37
N GLU A 353 34.57 7.41 10.77
CA GLU A 353 35.79 7.29 11.57
C GLU A 353 35.54 6.58 12.92
N LYS A 354 34.43 6.92 13.58
CA LYS A 354 34.07 6.34 14.88
C LYS A 354 33.49 4.93 14.79
N HIS A 355 32.75 4.62 13.74
CA HIS A 355 31.95 3.38 13.62
C HIS A 355 32.36 2.52 12.41
N TRP A 356 33.60 2.64 11.90
CA TRP A 356 34.00 1.96 10.67
C TRP A 356 33.89 0.43 10.78
N GLU A 357 34.19 -0.17 11.94
CA GLU A 357 34.11 -1.62 12.15
C GLU A 357 32.67 -2.15 12.01
N GLU A 358 31.70 -1.39 12.50
CA GLU A 358 30.27 -1.71 12.44
C GLU A 358 29.69 -1.53 11.02
N LEU A 359 30.27 -0.59 10.26
CA LEU A 359 29.79 -0.20 8.92
C LEU A 359 30.53 -0.94 7.78
N LEU A 360 31.71 -1.49 8.05
CA LEU A 360 32.51 -2.22 7.07
C LEU A 360 31.77 -3.44 6.50
N PRO A 361 31.05 -4.26 7.29
CA PRO A 361 30.30 -5.40 6.74
C PRO A 361 29.23 -4.99 5.70
N LEU A 362 28.57 -3.84 5.89
CA LEU A 362 27.57 -3.29 4.97
C LEU A 362 28.19 -2.82 3.64
N THR A 363 29.47 -2.45 3.63
CA THR A 363 30.14 -1.87 2.46
C THR A 363 31.14 -2.79 1.77
N SER A 364 31.78 -3.70 2.48
CA SER A 364 32.80 -4.62 1.95
C SER A 364 32.24 -5.73 1.04
N GLY A 365 30.92 -5.96 1.09
CA GLY A 365 30.23 -7.06 0.39
C GLY A 365 30.10 -8.34 1.21
N ILE A 366 30.50 -8.31 2.49
CA ILE A 366 30.27 -9.41 3.45
C ILE A 366 28.77 -9.54 3.75
N MET A 367 28.07 -8.42 3.92
CA MET A 367 26.61 -8.38 3.98
C MET A 367 26.00 -8.18 2.58
N ASP A 368 24.69 -8.40 2.46
CA ASP A 368 23.96 -8.15 1.22
C ASP A 368 24.06 -6.66 0.83
N TRP A 369 24.84 -6.39 -0.23
CA TRP A 369 25.03 -5.05 -0.78
C TRP A 369 23.71 -4.36 -1.15
N LYS A 370 22.64 -5.11 -1.40
CA LYS A 370 21.31 -4.55 -1.65
C LYS A 370 20.76 -3.83 -0.43
N VAL A 371 21.07 -4.30 0.79
CA VAL A 371 20.70 -3.61 2.04
C VAL A 371 21.36 -2.24 2.08
N ALA A 372 22.68 -2.16 1.91
CA ALA A 372 23.39 -0.89 1.93
C ALA A 372 22.95 0.06 0.81
N ARG A 373 22.63 -0.48 -0.38
CA ARG A 373 22.04 0.31 -1.48
C ARG A 373 20.69 0.90 -1.07
N ASP A 374 19.79 0.08 -0.53
CA ASP A 374 18.44 0.51 -0.14
C ASP A 374 18.52 1.54 1.00
N LEU A 375 19.40 1.33 1.99
CA LEU A 375 19.72 2.31 3.05
C LEU A 375 20.26 3.63 2.49
N THR A 376 21.07 3.59 1.43
CA THR A 376 21.55 4.81 0.76
C THR A 376 20.39 5.58 0.11
N PHE A 377 19.43 4.87 -0.53
CA PHE A 377 18.22 5.51 -1.06
C PHE A 377 17.39 6.15 0.04
N ILE A 378 17.21 5.46 1.17
CA ILE A 378 16.49 5.96 2.34
C ILE A 378 17.19 7.19 2.93
N ALA A 379 18.52 7.19 3.00
CA ALA A 379 19.29 8.34 3.46
C ALA A 379 19.09 9.57 2.56
N LEU A 380 19.11 9.39 1.23
CA LEU A 380 18.81 10.47 0.28
C LEU A 380 17.38 11.01 0.44
N ALA A 381 16.42 10.11 0.68
CA ALA A 381 15.01 10.44 0.85
C ALA A 381 14.71 11.22 2.13
N SER A 382 15.37 10.83 3.21
CA SER A 382 15.15 11.36 4.57
C SER A 382 16.07 12.53 4.92
N TYR A 383 17.03 12.87 4.04
CA TYR A 383 17.91 13.99 4.31
C TYR A 383 17.06 15.27 4.43
N PRO A 384 17.20 16.03 5.54
CA PRO A 384 16.42 17.25 5.75
C PRO A 384 16.67 18.22 4.60
N LYS A 385 15.63 18.45 3.81
CA LYS A 385 15.59 19.63 2.94
C LYS A 385 15.24 20.76 3.89
N SER A 386 16.26 21.49 4.34
CA SER A 386 16.08 22.73 5.11
C SER A 386 14.87 23.52 4.57
N ASN A 387 14.11 24.16 5.46
CA ASN A 387 13.08 25.18 5.17
C ASN A 387 13.65 26.41 4.42
N MET A 388 14.43 26.21 3.37
CA MET A 388 14.96 27.23 2.48
C MET A 388 13.97 27.57 1.36
N VAL A 389 12.89 26.80 1.21
CA VAL A 389 11.78 27.12 0.28
C VAL A 389 10.80 28.11 0.90
N GLU A 390 10.57 28.08 2.22
CA GLU A 390 9.72 29.09 2.89
C GLU A 390 10.33 30.49 2.85
N LYS A 391 11.67 30.61 2.96
CA LYS A 391 12.35 31.90 2.83
C LYS A 391 12.24 32.48 1.41
N GLN A 392 12.29 31.64 0.38
CA GLN A 392 12.12 32.10 -1.00
C GLN A 392 10.67 32.46 -1.35
N ILE A 393 9.67 31.83 -0.71
CA ILE A 393 8.25 32.19 -0.93
C ILE A 393 7.89 33.49 -0.18
N LEU A 394 8.44 33.73 1.01
CA LEU A 394 8.25 34.98 1.76
C LEU A 394 8.99 36.17 1.13
N GLU A 395 10.19 35.96 0.57
CA GLU A 395 10.91 37.04 -0.15
C GLU A 395 10.26 37.40 -1.50
N ILE A 396 9.50 36.50 -2.13
CA ILE A 396 8.73 36.77 -3.36
C ILE A 396 7.37 37.45 -3.04
N SER A 397 6.80 37.24 -1.85
CA SER A 397 5.59 37.97 -1.43
C SER A 397 5.89 39.42 -1.02
N ASP A 398 7.05 39.68 -0.42
CA ASP A 398 7.42 41.04 0.02
C ASP A 398 7.93 41.92 -1.14
N SER A 399 8.43 41.34 -2.23
CA SER A 399 8.89 42.07 -3.43
C SER A 399 7.77 42.42 -4.42
N ASN A 400 6.52 41.97 -4.18
CA ASN A 400 5.35 42.25 -5.01
C ASN A 400 4.37 43.24 -4.33
N SER A 401 4.81 43.87 -3.25
CA SER A 401 4.04 44.83 -2.45
C SER A 401 4.68 46.23 -2.35
N GLU A 402 5.53 46.60 -3.30
CA GLU A 402 5.96 48.00 -3.53
C GLU A 402 5.42 48.55 -4.86
#